data_AF-A0A924DQB1-F1
#
_entry.id   AF-A0A924DQB1-F1
#
_cell.length_a   1.000
_cell.length_b   1.000
_cell.length_c   1.000
_cell.angle_alpha   90.00
_cell.angle_beta   90.00
_cell.angle_gamma   90.00
#
_symmetry.space_group_name_H-M   'P 1'
#
loop_
_entity.id
_entity.type
_entity.pdbx_description
1 polymer ?
#
loop_
_entity_poly.entity_id
_entity_poly.type
_entity_poly.pdbx_seq_one_letter_code
_entity_poly.pdbx_strand_id
1 'polypeptide(L)'
;MKFLAALTYILSLSAHAAGGVSGGGGNLISPIVPLEKQDPREIRHIIRGSKDLLKNFVDAKYALYLSGSMDFQSLRLYSALFADSKHNLHEVMEKITIDIPLDKPCYDNQGQSFDGSTVDQTSYSICISAFNIAQKCDENQVPLQATALIFHEFSEVAGLSDEDAITLQTEVLNELKVW
;
A
#
# COMPACT_ATOMS: atom_id res chain seq x y z
N MET A 1 -10.66 22.26 -65.40
CA MET A 1 -9.50 21.93 -64.54
C MET A 1 -10.04 21.28 -63.27
N LYS A 2 -9.71 20.01 -63.01
CA LYS A 2 -10.22 19.23 -61.88
C LYS A 2 -9.35 19.51 -60.65
N PHE A 3 -9.91 20.09 -59.58
CA PHE A 3 -9.24 20.17 -58.29
C PHE A 3 -9.62 18.95 -57.46
N LEU A 4 -8.60 18.15 -57.14
CA LEU A 4 -8.67 16.99 -56.27
C LEU A 4 -8.58 17.49 -54.82
N ALA A 5 -9.65 17.36 -54.04
CA ALA A 5 -9.63 17.65 -52.61
C ALA A 5 -9.17 16.40 -51.86
N ALA A 6 -7.94 16.41 -51.35
CA ALA A 6 -7.43 15.38 -50.46
C ALA A 6 -7.93 15.68 -49.04
N LEU A 7 -8.81 14.82 -48.52
CA LEU A 7 -9.33 14.91 -47.16
C LEU A 7 -8.38 14.15 -46.22
N THR A 8 -7.47 14.87 -45.56
CA THR A 8 -6.60 14.32 -44.53
C THR A 8 -7.36 14.20 -43.21
N TYR A 9 -7.69 12.96 -42.82
CA TYR A 9 -8.13 12.65 -41.46
C TYR A 9 -6.93 12.77 -40.51
N ILE A 10 -6.91 13.83 -39.71
CA ILE A 10 -6.00 13.93 -38.57
C ILE A 10 -6.64 13.11 -37.44
N LEU A 11 -6.10 11.91 -37.21
CA LEU A 11 -6.37 11.15 -36.00
C LEU A 11 -5.63 11.82 -34.84
N SER A 12 -6.33 12.67 -34.10
CA SER A 12 -5.87 13.15 -32.80
C SER A 12 -5.88 11.97 -31.83
N LEU A 13 -4.73 11.30 -31.66
CA LEU A 13 -4.51 10.47 -30.48
C LEU A 13 -4.39 11.41 -29.28
N SER A 14 -5.52 11.64 -28.61
CA SER A 14 -5.51 12.16 -27.24
C SER A 14 -4.89 11.10 -26.35
N ALA A 15 -3.58 11.18 -26.13
CA ALA A 15 -2.92 10.52 -25.02
C ALA A 15 -3.57 11.05 -23.74
N HIS A 16 -4.56 10.33 -23.21
CA HIS A 16 -4.99 10.49 -21.84
C HIS A 16 -3.82 10.06 -20.97
N ALA A 17 -3.01 11.02 -20.56
CA ALA A 17 -2.24 10.89 -19.33
C ALA A 17 -3.27 10.80 -18.21
N ALA A 18 -3.75 9.58 -17.96
CA ALA A 18 -4.53 9.26 -16.79
C ALA A 18 -3.58 9.38 -15.59
N GLY A 19 -3.42 10.59 -15.07
CA GLY A 19 -3.07 10.80 -13.67
C GLY A 19 -4.28 10.34 -12.88
N GLY A 20 -4.40 9.03 -12.66
CA GLY A 20 -5.41 8.45 -11.81
C GLY A 20 -5.22 8.98 -10.40
N VAL A 21 -6.24 9.67 -9.89
CA VAL A 21 -6.35 9.93 -8.46
C VAL A 21 -6.48 8.55 -7.82
N SER A 22 -5.45 8.11 -7.07
CA SER A 22 -5.53 6.87 -6.27
C SER A 22 -6.78 6.91 -5.40
N GLY A 23 -7.53 5.81 -5.35
CA GLY A 23 -8.62 5.62 -4.39
C GLY A 23 -8.11 5.54 -2.95
N GLY A 24 -6.81 5.28 -2.74
CA GLY A 24 -6.18 5.25 -1.42
C GLY A 24 -6.63 4.06 -0.58
N GLY A 25 -6.79 2.87 -1.19
CA GLY A 25 -7.23 1.67 -0.49
C GLY A 25 -6.57 0.39 -1.00
N GLY A 26 -6.05 -0.42 -0.08
CA GLY A 26 -5.38 -1.69 -0.35
C GLY A 26 -6.18 -2.94 0.09
N ASN A 27 -5.90 -4.07 -0.54
CA ASN A 27 -6.41 -5.40 -0.14
C ASN A 27 -5.25 -6.34 0.21
N LEU A 28 -5.53 -7.39 0.99
CA LEU A 28 -4.55 -8.46 1.22
C LEU A 28 -4.20 -9.19 -0.10
N ILE A 29 -2.97 -9.66 -0.23
CA ILE A 29 -2.51 -10.35 -1.45
C ILE A 29 -2.61 -11.86 -1.26
N SER A 30 -3.60 -12.47 -1.92
CA SER A 30 -3.82 -13.92 -1.96
C SER A 30 -3.69 -14.61 -0.59
N PRO A 31 -4.41 -14.14 0.46
CA PRO A 31 -4.35 -14.76 1.77
C PRO A 31 -4.92 -16.18 1.75
N ILE A 32 -4.42 -17.04 2.64
CA ILE A 32 -5.08 -18.30 2.96
C ILE A 32 -6.36 -17.97 3.71
N VAL A 33 -7.50 -18.46 3.24
CA VAL A 33 -8.79 -18.26 3.91
C VAL A 33 -8.82 -19.07 5.21
N PRO A 34 -9.31 -18.50 6.33
CA PRO A 34 -9.34 -19.21 7.60
C PRO A 34 -10.31 -20.41 7.55
N LEU A 35 -9.95 -21.49 8.26
CA LEU A 35 -10.80 -22.69 8.36
C LEU A 35 -12.02 -22.49 9.25
N GLU A 36 -11.92 -21.57 10.22
CA GLU A 36 -12.97 -21.24 11.16
C GLU A 36 -13.13 -19.71 11.25
N LYS A 37 -14.26 -19.27 11.79
CA LYS A 37 -14.49 -17.85 12.01
C LYS A 37 -13.56 -17.33 13.10
N GLN A 38 -12.77 -16.30 12.79
CA GLN A 38 -11.84 -15.67 13.72
C GLN A 38 -12.49 -14.46 14.42
N ASP A 39 -12.05 -14.13 15.65
CA ASP A 39 -12.49 -12.91 16.34
C ASP A 39 -11.70 -11.69 15.84
N PRO A 40 -12.35 -10.65 15.28
CA PRO A 40 -11.67 -9.41 14.90
C PRO A 40 -10.83 -8.78 16.03
N ARG A 41 -11.14 -9.05 17.31
CA ARG A 41 -10.35 -8.54 18.45
C ARG A 41 -8.96 -9.17 18.52
N GLU A 42 -8.87 -10.47 18.24
CA GLU A 42 -7.61 -11.22 18.20
C GLU A 42 -6.80 -10.75 16.99
N ILE A 43 -7.45 -10.66 15.82
CA ILE A 43 -6.82 -10.13 14.60
C ILE A 43 -6.29 -8.70 14.80
N ARG A 44 -7.04 -7.81 15.45
CA ARG A 44 -6.55 -6.47 15.80
C ARG A 44 -5.32 -6.51 16.70
N HIS A 45 -5.26 -7.44 17.66
CA HIS A 45 -4.08 -7.58 18.51
C HIS A 45 -2.85 -7.96 17.69
N ILE A 46 -3.01 -8.89 16.73
CA ILE A 46 -1.95 -9.30 15.82
C ILE A 46 -1.51 -8.16 14.90
N ILE A 47 -2.45 -7.45 14.27
CA ILE A 47 -2.17 -6.28 13.41
C ILE A 47 -1.35 -5.22 14.17
N ARG A 48 -1.65 -4.98 15.46
CA ARG A 48 -0.85 -4.05 16.28
C ARG A 48 0.59 -4.51 16.43
N GLY A 49 0.81 -5.83 16.60
CA GLY A 49 2.14 -6.43 16.67
C GLY A 49 2.93 -6.33 15.37
N SER A 50 2.25 -6.25 14.21
CA SER A 50 2.90 -6.08 12.90
C SER A 50 3.69 -4.77 12.76
N LYS A 51 3.45 -3.76 13.61
CA LYS A 51 4.19 -2.49 13.56
C LYS A 51 5.68 -2.68 13.86
N ASP A 52 6.02 -3.55 14.80
CA ASP A 52 7.44 -3.82 15.14
C ASP A 52 8.14 -4.58 14.01
N LEU A 53 7.43 -5.54 13.38
CA LEU A 53 7.95 -6.25 12.21
C LEU A 53 8.19 -5.29 11.05
N LEU A 54 7.23 -4.39 10.77
CA LEU A 54 7.36 -3.34 9.78
C LEU A 54 8.55 -2.45 10.04
N LYS A 55 8.73 -2.00 11.29
CA LYS A 55 9.85 -1.15 11.69
C LYS A 55 11.19 -1.81 11.39
N ASN A 56 11.36 -3.06 11.82
CA ASN A 56 12.58 -3.79 11.56
C ASN A 56 12.84 -3.93 10.04
N PHE A 57 11.78 -4.12 9.25
CA PHE A 57 11.90 -4.33 7.80
C PHE A 57 12.35 -3.03 7.13
N VAL A 58 11.70 -1.92 7.49
CA VAL A 58 12.04 -0.59 7.00
C VAL A 58 13.46 -0.20 7.39
N ASP A 59 13.89 -0.47 8.62
CA ASP A 59 15.26 -0.19 9.08
C ASP A 59 16.30 -0.99 8.29
N ALA A 60 16.01 -2.27 7.98
CA ALA A 60 16.87 -3.10 7.15
C ALA A 60 16.95 -2.58 5.70
N LYS A 61 15.81 -2.21 5.09
CA LYS A 61 15.77 -1.62 3.75
C LYS A 61 16.48 -0.27 3.70
N TYR A 62 16.33 0.55 4.73
CA TYR A 62 17.00 1.83 4.81
C TYR A 62 18.53 1.67 4.89
N ALA A 63 19.03 0.67 5.62
CA ALA A 63 20.45 0.36 5.64
C ALA A 63 20.99 -0.03 4.25
N LEU A 64 20.24 -0.85 3.49
CA LEU A 64 20.60 -1.21 2.11
C LEU A 64 20.57 -0.01 1.16
N TYR A 65 19.62 0.90 1.35
CA TYR A 65 19.54 2.15 0.61
C TYR A 65 20.77 3.02 0.86
N LEU A 66 21.15 3.23 2.12
CA LEU A 66 22.32 4.03 2.49
C LEU A 66 23.65 3.42 2.01
N SER A 67 23.76 2.09 1.98
CA SER A 67 24.96 1.41 1.50
C SER A 67 25.06 1.35 -0.03
N GLY A 68 24.00 1.75 -0.75
CA GLY A 68 23.92 1.61 -2.21
C GLY A 68 23.88 0.16 -2.69
N SER A 69 23.40 -0.76 -1.85
CA SER A 69 23.39 -2.21 -2.13
C SER A 69 22.07 -2.71 -2.74
N MET A 70 21.10 -1.83 -2.96
CA MET A 70 19.86 -2.15 -3.67
C MET A 70 20.11 -2.30 -5.17
N ASP A 71 19.36 -3.18 -5.83
CA ASP A 71 19.29 -3.19 -7.29
C ASP A 71 18.60 -1.94 -7.83
N PHE A 72 18.69 -1.71 -9.14
CA PHE A 72 18.17 -0.50 -9.77
C PHE A 72 16.66 -0.31 -9.60
N GLN A 73 15.88 -1.41 -9.62
CA GLN A 73 14.43 -1.32 -9.50
C GLN A 73 14.02 -0.98 -8.08
N SER A 74 14.58 -1.67 -7.07
CA SER A 74 14.35 -1.33 -5.67
C SER A 74 14.85 0.07 -5.36
N LEU A 75 16.04 0.47 -5.82
CA LEU A 75 16.56 1.81 -5.59
C LEU A 75 15.59 2.89 -6.09
N ARG A 76 14.99 2.71 -7.26
CA ARG A 76 13.98 3.65 -7.78
C ARG A 76 12.81 3.81 -6.80
N LEU A 77 12.20 2.71 -6.38
CA LEU A 77 11.02 2.71 -5.51
C LEU A 77 11.35 3.25 -4.10
N TYR A 78 12.38 2.71 -3.46
CA TYR A 78 12.76 3.11 -2.11
C TYR A 78 13.38 4.51 -2.05
N SER A 79 13.95 5.03 -3.14
CA SER A 79 14.43 6.42 -3.15
C SER A 79 13.28 7.41 -2.94
N ALA A 80 12.08 7.15 -3.46
CA ALA A 80 10.93 8.01 -3.21
C ALA A 80 10.45 7.94 -1.75
N LEU A 81 10.69 6.82 -1.06
CA LEU A 81 10.33 6.62 0.35
C LEU A 81 11.37 7.16 1.33
N PHE A 82 12.66 7.14 0.96
CA PHE A 82 13.77 7.46 1.87
C PHE A 82 14.48 8.78 1.54
N ALA A 83 14.38 9.28 0.31
CA ALA A 83 14.89 10.59 -0.03
C ALA A 83 13.96 11.69 0.49
N ASP A 84 14.56 12.83 0.82
CA ASP A 84 13.89 13.98 1.44
C ASP A 84 13.07 14.78 0.39
N SER A 85 12.02 14.16 -0.14
CA SER A 85 11.24 14.69 -1.26
C SER A 85 9.86 15.24 -0.88
N LYS A 86 9.28 14.81 0.26
CA LYS A 86 8.08 15.43 0.86
C LYS A 86 7.76 14.93 2.28
N HIS A 87 7.74 13.61 2.46
CA HIS A 87 7.63 12.90 3.74
C HIS A 87 8.50 11.65 3.62
N ASN A 88 9.50 11.50 4.48
CA ASN A 88 10.25 10.24 4.49
C ASN A 88 9.43 9.16 5.23
N LEU A 89 9.63 7.89 4.88
CA LEU A 89 8.84 6.79 5.44
C LEU A 89 8.98 6.69 6.96
N HIS A 90 10.16 6.99 7.52
CA HIS A 90 10.36 7.01 8.97
C HIS A 90 9.46 8.05 9.67
N GLU A 91 9.34 9.25 9.11
CA GLU A 91 8.47 10.32 9.60
C GLU A 91 7.00 9.88 9.51
N VAL A 92 6.60 9.24 8.41
CA VAL A 92 5.26 8.67 8.26
C VAL A 92 4.99 7.64 9.37
N MET A 93 5.90 6.70 9.61
CA MET A 93 5.75 5.67 10.63
C MET A 93 5.69 6.21 12.07
N GLU A 94 6.34 7.35 12.32
CA GLU A 94 6.34 8.04 13.61
C GLU A 94 5.06 8.85 13.83
N LYS A 95 4.59 9.56 12.80
CA LYS A 95 3.49 10.54 12.93
C LYS A 95 2.12 9.97 12.63
N ILE A 96 2.03 8.95 11.77
CA ILE A 96 0.75 8.38 11.35
C ILE A 96 0.26 7.33 12.35
N THR A 97 -1.01 7.47 12.72
CA THR A 97 -1.72 6.50 13.57
C THR A 97 -2.37 5.41 12.72
N ILE A 98 -2.54 4.22 13.28
CA ILE A 98 -3.23 3.11 12.61
C ILE A 98 -4.56 2.89 13.34
N ASP A 99 -5.67 3.24 12.71
CA ASP A 99 -7.00 2.84 13.16
C ASP A 99 -7.27 1.39 12.73
N ILE A 100 -7.83 0.60 13.64
CA ILE A 100 -8.04 -0.83 13.42
C ILE A 100 -9.48 -1.19 13.83
N PRO A 101 -10.48 -0.88 12.98
CA PRO A 101 -11.89 -1.13 13.29
C PRO A 101 -12.18 -2.62 13.40
N LEU A 102 -13.09 -2.97 14.32
CA LEU A 102 -13.48 -4.35 14.62
C LEU A 102 -14.77 -4.79 13.92
N ASP A 103 -15.58 -3.83 13.49
CA ASP A 103 -16.98 -4.01 13.12
C ASP A 103 -17.32 -3.42 11.76
N LYS A 104 -16.33 -2.85 11.05
CA LYS A 104 -16.51 -2.23 9.74
C LYS A 104 -15.25 -2.37 8.87
N PRO A 105 -15.41 -2.36 7.52
CA PRO A 105 -14.28 -2.25 6.61
C PRO A 105 -13.63 -0.86 6.68
N CYS A 106 -12.47 -0.73 6.05
CA CYS A 106 -11.92 0.57 5.68
C CYS A 106 -12.61 1.04 4.40
N TYR A 107 -12.74 2.35 4.21
CA TYR A 107 -13.42 2.92 3.04
C TYR A 107 -12.54 3.91 2.32
N ASP A 108 -12.56 3.84 0.99
CA ASP A 108 -11.95 4.87 0.15
C ASP A 108 -12.81 6.15 0.08
N ASN A 109 -12.35 7.15 -0.69
CA ASN A 109 -13.04 8.43 -0.88
C ASN A 109 -14.26 8.30 -1.81
N GLN A 110 -14.45 7.15 -2.47
CA GLN A 110 -15.67 6.78 -3.18
C GLN A 110 -16.62 5.90 -2.35
N GLY A 111 -16.26 5.56 -1.10
CA GLY A 111 -17.04 4.68 -0.23
C GLY A 111 -16.92 3.18 -0.56
N GLN A 112 -15.94 2.76 -1.36
CA GLN A 112 -15.64 1.34 -1.60
C GLN A 112 -14.90 0.74 -0.42
N SER A 113 -15.16 -0.55 -0.15
CA SER A 113 -14.62 -1.28 1.01
C SER A 113 -13.25 -1.89 0.70
N PHE A 114 -12.29 -1.69 1.60
CA PHE A 114 -10.93 -2.21 1.53
C PHE A 114 -10.48 -2.86 2.84
N ASP A 115 -9.37 -3.60 2.76
CA ASP A 115 -8.69 -4.14 3.94
C ASP A 115 -7.80 -3.08 4.61
N GLY A 116 -7.27 -2.13 3.84
CA GLY A 116 -6.56 -0.93 4.30
C GLY A 116 -6.97 0.31 3.51
N SER A 117 -6.84 1.50 4.10
CA SER A 117 -7.06 2.77 3.37
C SER A 117 -6.40 3.98 4.02
N THR A 118 -6.02 4.98 3.22
CA THR A 118 -5.42 6.27 3.61
C THR A 118 -6.41 7.45 3.70
N VAL A 119 -7.71 7.23 3.50
CA VAL A 119 -8.65 8.30 3.09
C VAL A 119 -8.96 9.38 4.13
N ASP A 120 -8.57 9.20 5.40
CA ASP A 120 -8.61 10.29 6.38
C ASP A 120 -7.23 10.90 6.65
N GLN A 121 -6.61 11.45 5.59
CA GLN A 121 -5.37 12.24 5.72
C GLN A 121 -5.53 13.46 6.66
N THR A 122 -6.76 13.89 6.95
CA THR A 122 -7.01 15.00 7.88
C THR A 122 -6.77 14.62 9.35
N SER A 123 -6.82 13.33 9.67
CA SER A 123 -6.55 12.82 11.02
C SER A 123 -5.15 12.19 11.19
N TYR A 124 -4.27 12.32 10.19
CA TYR A 124 -2.94 11.69 10.20
C TYR A 124 -3.06 10.19 10.55
N SER A 125 -3.98 9.49 9.91
CA SER A 125 -4.24 8.08 10.17
C SER A 125 -4.37 7.28 8.89
N ILE A 126 -4.01 6.00 9.00
CA ILE A 126 -4.43 4.96 8.05
C ILE A 126 -5.41 4.03 8.76
N CYS A 127 -6.28 3.40 7.99
CA CYS A 127 -7.19 2.37 8.46
C CYS A 127 -6.68 1.00 8.04
N ILE A 128 -6.75 0.01 8.94
CA ILE A 128 -6.52 -1.41 8.63
C ILE A 128 -7.65 -2.23 9.26
N SER A 129 -8.52 -2.83 8.46
CA SER A 129 -9.76 -3.45 8.94
C SER A 129 -9.53 -4.84 9.50
N ALA A 130 -9.49 -4.96 10.84
CA ALA A 130 -9.52 -6.27 11.49
C ALA A 130 -10.81 -7.04 11.18
N PHE A 131 -11.92 -6.32 10.95
CA PHE A 131 -13.20 -6.90 10.54
C PHE A 131 -13.09 -7.69 9.23
N ASN A 132 -12.50 -7.10 8.18
CA ASN A 132 -12.33 -7.77 6.89
C ASN A 132 -11.25 -8.86 6.97
N ILE A 133 -10.13 -8.57 7.61
CA ILE A 133 -8.99 -9.49 7.70
C ILE A 133 -9.40 -10.79 8.41
N ALA A 134 -10.18 -10.72 9.49
CA ALA A 134 -10.70 -11.89 10.21
C ALA A 134 -11.61 -12.81 9.39
N GLN A 135 -12.10 -12.34 8.24
CA GLN A 135 -12.94 -13.13 7.33
C GLN A 135 -12.16 -13.68 6.13
N LYS A 136 -10.96 -13.13 5.86
CA LYS A 136 -10.21 -13.36 4.62
C LYS A 136 -8.86 -14.04 4.85
N CYS A 137 -8.27 -13.94 6.04
CA CYS A 137 -6.89 -14.33 6.28
C CYS A 137 -6.72 -15.20 7.53
N ASP A 138 -6.20 -16.40 7.34
CA ASP A 138 -5.76 -17.30 8.40
C ASP A 138 -4.82 -16.57 9.36
N GLU A 139 -5.01 -16.81 10.66
CA GLU A 139 -4.35 -16.09 11.76
C GLU A 139 -2.84 -16.09 11.60
N ASN A 140 -2.27 -17.21 11.15
CA ASN A 140 -0.84 -17.40 11.03
C ASN A 140 -0.23 -16.54 9.90
N GLN A 141 -1.05 -16.07 8.95
CA GLN A 141 -0.61 -15.19 7.87
C GLN A 141 -0.83 -13.71 8.18
N VAL A 142 -1.67 -13.38 9.16
CA VAL A 142 -2.02 -11.99 9.50
C VAL A 142 -0.79 -11.15 9.81
N PRO A 143 0.23 -11.59 10.57
CA PRO A 143 1.40 -10.76 10.83
C PRO A 143 2.07 -10.24 9.56
N LEU A 144 2.26 -11.12 8.56
CA LEU A 144 2.97 -10.80 7.32
C LEU A 144 2.10 -9.97 6.38
N GLN A 145 0.83 -10.38 6.20
CA GLN A 145 -0.12 -9.69 5.34
C GLN A 145 -0.43 -8.28 5.85
N ALA A 146 -0.65 -8.13 7.16
CA ALA A 146 -0.87 -6.83 7.77
C ALA A 146 0.38 -5.95 7.69
N THR A 147 1.58 -6.51 7.88
CA THR A 147 2.84 -5.74 7.71
C THR A 147 2.97 -5.20 6.29
N ALA A 148 2.76 -6.05 5.29
CA ALA A 148 2.83 -5.65 3.89
C ALA A 148 1.75 -4.61 3.54
N LEU A 149 0.52 -4.79 4.01
CA LEU A 149 -0.57 -3.83 3.79
C LEU A 149 -0.32 -2.50 4.50
N ILE A 150 0.17 -2.49 5.74
CA ILE A 150 0.54 -1.24 6.42
C ILE A 150 1.67 -0.53 5.65
N PHE A 151 2.64 -1.28 5.12
CA PHE A 151 3.69 -0.71 4.27
C PHE A 151 3.09 -0.05 3.01
N HIS A 152 2.11 -0.71 2.36
CA HIS A 152 1.36 -0.13 1.23
C HIS A 152 0.75 1.22 1.61
N GLU A 153 -0.07 1.27 2.66
CA GLU A 153 -0.76 2.50 3.07
C GLU A 153 0.23 3.61 3.46
N PHE A 154 1.31 3.27 4.17
CA PHE A 154 2.36 4.25 4.49
C PHE A 154 3.11 4.75 3.26
N SER A 155 3.31 3.89 2.26
CA SER A 155 3.98 4.27 1.02
C SER A 155 3.14 5.23 0.17
N GLU A 156 1.81 5.06 0.16
CA GLU A 156 0.89 6.03 -0.44
C GLU A 156 0.91 7.36 0.32
N VAL A 157 0.93 7.33 1.66
CA VAL A 157 1.07 8.56 2.48
C VAL A 157 2.40 9.28 2.19
N ALA A 158 3.48 8.52 1.97
CA ALA A 158 4.78 9.05 1.56
C ALA A 158 4.78 9.61 0.12
N GLY A 159 3.72 9.37 -0.66
CA GLY A 159 3.49 9.97 -1.97
C GLY A 159 3.74 9.05 -3.16
N LEU A 160 3.84 7.73 -2.95
CA LEU A 160 3.83 6.78 -4.07
C LEU A 160 2.46 6.70 -4.74
N SER A 161 2.44 6.25 -6.00
CA SER A 161 1.20 5.85 -6.65
C SER A 161 0.72 4.50 -6.12
N ASP A 162 -0.57 4.20 -6.30
CA ASP A 162 -1.14 2.91 -5.95
C ASP A 162 -0.40 1.74 -6.61
N GLU A 163 -0.02 1.88 -7.89
CA GLU A 163 0.70 0.81 -8.61
C GLU A 163 2.09 0.52 -8.00
N ASP A 164 2.82 1.56 -7.60
CA ASP A 164 4.11 1.41 -6.93
C ASP A 164 3.92 0.87 -5.49
N ALA A 165 2.87 1.29 -4.78
CA ALA A 165 2.51 0.77 -3.47
C ALA A 165 2.13 -0.71 -3.51
N ILE A 166 1.36 -1.17 -4.51
CA ILE A 166 1.04 -2.59 -4.75
C ILE A 166 2.31 -3.39 -5.04
N THR A 167 3.22 -2.83 -5.84
CA THR A 167 4.50 -3.47 -6.15
C THR A 167 5.31 -3.70 -4.87
N LEU A 168 5.40 -2.69 -4.02
CA LEU A 168 6.10 -2.79 -2.74
C LEU A 168 5.38 -3.72 -1.75
N GLN A 169 4.05 -3.69 -1.67
CA GLN A 169 3.28 -4.63 -0.85
C GLN A 169 3.63 -6.08 -1.21
N THR A 170 3.73 -6.37 -2.51
CA THR A 170 4.09 -7.69 -3.02
C THR A 170 5.52 -8.06 -2.65
N GLU A 171 6.47 -7.13 -2.82
CA GLU A 171 7.88 -7.32 -2.44
C GLU A 171 8.00 -7.63 -0.94
N VAL A 172 7.44 -6.77 -0.09
CA VAL A 172 7.46 -6.92 1.37
C VAL A 172 6.88 -8.27 1.76
N LEU A 173 5.69 -8.63 1.25
CA LEU A 173 5.06 -9.90 1.58
C LEU A 173 5.91 -11.11 1.19
N ASN A 174 6.65 -11.03 0.07
CA ASN A 174 7.51 -12.13 -0.38
C ASN A 174 8.78 -12.26 0.44
N GLU A 175 9.41 -11.14 0.81
CA GLU A 175 10.61 -11.15 1.64
C GLU A 175 10.33 -11.58 3.07
N LEU A 176 9.22 -11.11 3.66
CA LEU A 176 8.82 -11.48 5.01
C LEU A 176 8.55 -12.99 5.18
N LYS A 177 8.20 -13.71 4.10
CA LYS A 177 8.00 -15.18 4.14
C LYS A 177 9.30 -15.96 4.35
N VAL A 178 10.44 -15.34 4.11
CA VAL A 178 11.77 -15.97 4.16
C VAL A 178 12.71 -15.28 5.17
N TRP A 179 12.18 -14.35 5.97
CA TRP A 179 12.97 -13.51 6.86
C TRP A 179 13.33 -14.17 8.19
#